data_AF-A0A7K2Q9M7-F1
#
_entry.id   AF-A0A7K2Q9M7-F1
#
_cell.length_a   1.000
_cell.length_b   1.000
_cell.length_c   1.000
_cell.angle_alpha   90.00
_cell.angle_beta   90.00
_cell.angle_gamma   90.00
#
_symmetry.space_group_name_H-M   'P 1'
#
loop_
_entity.id
_entity.type
_entity.pdbx_description
1 polymer ?
#
loop_
_entity_poly.entity_id
_entity_poly.type
_entity_poly.pdbx_seq_one_letter_code
_entity_poly.pdbx_strand_id
1 'polypeptide(L)' 'TADTLAKVNAGDQRAATSRVKDLETAWDDDQSTLEPKSEKAWSSLDGEIDQVLKALRAPHPDKAGEVSALNTLLTSLG' A
#
# COMPACT_ATOMS: atom_id res chain seq x y z
N THR A 1 -1.30 -1.30 6.76
CA THR A 1 -0.86 -0.03 6.13
C THR A 1 -0.34 0.98 7.14
N ALA A 2 -1.05 1.30 8.22
CA ALA A 2 -0.54 2.22 9.26
C ALA A 2 0.74 1.70 9.93
N ASP A 3 0.85 0.39 10.07
CA ASP A 3 2.03 -0.31 10.56
C ASP A 3 3.20 -0.32 9.55
N THR A 4 2.92 -0.27 8.24
CA THR A 4 3.92 0.00 7.19
C THR A 4 4.45 1.43 7.33
N LEU A 5 3.56 2.41 7.50
CA LEU A 5 3.92 3.81 7.71
C LEU A 5 4.79 4.00 8.96
N ALA A 6 4.48 3.32 10.06
CA ALA A 6 5.30 3.34 11.27
C ALA A 6 6.74 2.86 10.99
N LYS A 7 6.91 1.82 10.17
CA LYS A 7 8.23 1.27 9.80
C LYS A 7 9.02 2.21 8.89
N VAL A 8 8.37 2.80 7.87
CA VAL A 8 8.97 3.85 7.03
C VAL A 8 9.44 5.03 7.90
N ASN A 9 8.61 5.48 8.85
CA ASN A 9 8.96 6.56 9.75
C ASN A 9 10.16 6.23 10.65
N ALA A 10 10.27 4.97 11.11
CA ALA A 10 11.41 4.46 11.86
C ALA A 10 12.68 4.23 11.01
N GLY A 11 12.59 4.33 9.68
CA GLY A 11 13.70 4.03 8.76
C GLY A 11 13.94 2.53 8.54
N ASP A 12 13.01 1.68 8.96
CA ASP A 12 13.09 0.22 8.75
C ASP A 12 12.47 -0.16 7.40
N GLN A 13 13.24 0.11 6.34
CA GLN A 13 12.82 -0.16 4.97
C GLN A 13 12.50 -1.64 4.75
N ARG A 14 13.34 -2.54 5.28
CA ARG A 14 13.18 -3.98 5.08
C ARG A 14 11.86 -4.46 5.69
N ALA A 15 11.55 -4.05 6.92
CA ALA A 15 10.29 -4.42 7.53
C ALA A 15 9.11 -3.76 6.82
N ALA A 16 9.24 -2.51 6.36
CA ALA A 16 8.20 -1.83 5.60
C ALA A 16 7.88 -2.58 4.29
N THR A 17 8.90 -2.99 3.52
CA THR A 17 8.74 -3.79 2.30
C THR A 17 8.13 -5.17 2.57
N SER A 18 8.49 -5.83 3.68
CA SER A 18 7.82 -7.08 4.07
C SER A 18 6.33 -6.84 4.31
N ARG A 19 6.00 -5.76 5.01
CA ARG A 19 4.64 -5.51 5.44
C ARG A 19 3.73 -5.00 4.31
N VAL A 20 4.27 -4.26 3.35
CA VAL A 20 3.52 -3.93 2.14
C VAL A 20 3.27 -5.17 1.27
N LYS A 21 4.18 -6.16 1.28
CA LYS A 21 3.96 -7.43 0.57
C LYS A 21 2.79 -8.22 1.16
N ASP A 22 2.70 -8.38 2.47
CA ASP A 22 1.54 -9.13 3.00
C ASP A 22 0.23 -8.32 2.93
N LEU A 23 0.26 -7.01 2.59
CA LEU A 23 -0.93 -6.24 2.21
C LEU A 23 -1.37 -6.60 0.78
N GLU A 24 -0.44 -6.58 -0.17
CA GLU A 24 -0.65 -7.01 -1.56
C GLU A 24 -1.25 -8.42 -1.61
N THR A 25 -0.67 -9.38 -0.88
CA THR A 25 -1.19 -10.75 -0.82
C THR A 25 -2.65 -10.80 -0.33
N ALA A 26 -2.97 -10.08 0.76
CA ALA A 26 -4.34 -10.08 1.29
C ALA A 26 -5.34 -9.40 0.33
N TRP A 27 -4.91 -8.33 -0.36
CA TRP A 27 -5.74 -7.63 -1.34
C TRP A 27 -6.04 -8.51 -2.56
N ASP A 28 -5.01 -9.16 -3.11
CA ASP A 28 -5.12 -10.06 -4.26
C ASP A 28 -6.01 -11.28 -3.95
N ASP A 29 -5.83 -11.87 -2.75
CA ASP A 29 -6.64 -13.00 -2.29
C ASP A 29 -8.14 -12.64 -2.22
N ASP A 30 -8.45 -11.41 -1.83
CA ASP A 30 -9.83 -10.92 -1.70
C ASP A 30 -10.41 -10.34 -3.00
N GLN A 31 -9.62 -10.14 -4.06
CA GLN A 31 -10.03 -9.48 -5.31
C GLN A 31 -11.35 -10.06 -5.85
N SER A 32 -11.44 -11.38 -5.98
CA SER A 32 -12.62 -12.08 -6.54
C SER A 32 -13.92 -11.81 -5.76
N THR A 33 -13.80 -11.36 -4.50
CA THR A 33 -14.93 -11.03 -3.63
C THR A 33 -15.20 -9.52 -3.54
N LEU A 34 -14.17 -8.69 -3.75
CA LEU A 34 -14.25 -7.23 -3.62
C LEU A 34 -14.59 -6.55 -4.94
N GLU A 35 -13.92 -6.94 -6.03
CA GLU A 35 -14.07 -6.33 -7.35
C GLU A 35 -15.54 -6.33 -7.84
N PRO A 36 -16.30 -7.46 -7.76
CA PRO A 36 -17.69 -7.47 -8.22
C PRO A 36 -18.65 -6.64 -7.36
N LYS A 37 -18.29 -6.31 -6.11
CA LYS A 37 -19.14 -5.48 -5.24
C LYS A 37 -19.13 -4.02 -5.70
N SER A 38 -18.00 -3.55 -6.20
CA SER A 38 -17.86 -2.22 -6.79
C SER A 38 -16.54 -2.11 -7.56
N GLU A 39 -16.60 -2.30 -8.88
CA GLU A 39 -15.42 -2.19 -9.77
C GLU A 39 -14.73 -0.82 -9.65
N LYS A 40 -15.52 0.26 -9.51
CA LYS A 40 -14.99 1.61 -9.36
C LYS A 40 -14.24 1.80 -8.03
N ALA A 41 -14.79 1.34 -6.92
CA ALA A 41 -14.12 1.48 -5.63
C ALA A 41 -12.89 0.57 -5.55
N TRP A 42 -13.02 -0.65 -6.07
CA TRP A 42 -11.91 -1.60 -6.15
C TRP A 42 -10.75 -1.03 -6.98
N SER A 43 -10.99 -0.59 -8.22
CA SER A 43 -9.93 -0.04 -9.09
C SER A 43 -9.27 1.23 -8.53
N SER A 44 -10.01 2.06 -7.77
CA SER A 44 -9.45 3.22 -7.10
C SER A 44 -8.47 2.82 -5.99
N LEU A 45 -8.85 1.87 -5.14
CA LEU A 45 -8.01 1.41 -4.03
C LEU A 45 -6.82 0.57 -4.55
N ASP A 46 -7.06 -0.25 -5.56
CA ASP A 46 -6.04 -1.04 -6.25
C ASP A 46 -4.91 -0.14 -6.78
N GLY A 47 -5.27 0.94 -7.47
CA GLY A 47 -4.31 1.93 -7.96
C GLY A 47 -3.50 2.62 -6.85
N GLU A 48 -4.09 2.87 -5.68
CA GLU A 48 -3.38 3.43 -4.53
C GLU A 48 -2.43 2.42 -3.89
N ILE A 49 -2.85 1.15 -3.78
CA ILE A 49 -2.01 0.04 -3.32
C ILE A 49 -0.81 -0.12 -4.26
N ASP A 50 -1.02 -0.06 -5.57
CA ASP A 50 0.04 -0.06 -6.58
C ASP A 50 1.05 1.08 -6.40
N GLN A 51 0.58 2.31 -6.12
CA GLN A 51 1.49 3.43 -5.85
C GLN A 51 2.33 3.19 -4.59
N VAL A 52 1.73 2.63 -3.54
CA VAL A 52 2.45 2.28 -2.31
C VAL A 52 3.50 1.20 -2.60
N LEU A 53 3.13 0.13 -3.31
CA LEU A 53 4.05 -0.96 -3.68
C LEU A 53 5.22 -0.44 -4.50
N LYS A 54 4.94 0.40 -5.51
CA LYS A 54 5.95 1.03 -6.36
C LYS A 54 6.91 1.91 -5.56
N ALA A 55 6.40 2.72 -4.63
CA ALA A 55 7.23 3.60 -3.81
C ALA A 55 8.19 2.80 -2.92
N LEU A 56 7.67 1.81 -2.18
CA LEU A 56 8.46 1.01 -1.24
C LEU A 56 9.45 0.03 -1.90
N ARG A 57 9.20 -0.34 -3.17
CA ARG A 57 10.04 -1.27 -3.95
C ARG A 57 10.91 -0.56 -4.98
N ALA A 58 10.94 0.78 -4.98
CA ALA A 58 11.82 1.52 -5.85
C ALA A 58 13.29 1.12 -5.61
N PRO A 59 14.17 1.11 -6.65
CA PRO A 59 15.60 0.82 -6.47
C PRO A 59 16.29 1.76 -5.47
N HIS A 60 15.79 3.00 -5.40
CA HIS A 60 16.18 4.02 -4.43
C HIS A 60 14.90 4.61 -3.82
N PRO A 61 14.36 4.00 -2.75
CA PRO A 61 13.13 4.48 -2.14
C PRO A 61 13.31 5.89 -1.56
N ASP A 62 12.36 6.77 -1.86
CA ASP A 62 12.27 8.11 -1.28
C ASP A 62 11.24 8.11 -0.16
N LYS A 63 11.69 8.37 1.07
CA LYS A 63 10.85 8.35 2.26
C LYS A 63 9.66 9.30 2.16
N ALA A 64 9.83 10.47 1.55
CA ALA A 64 8.74 11.42 1.42
C ALA A 64 7.64 10.89 0.49
N GLY A 65 8.03 10.31 -0.66
CA GLY A 65 7.13 9.62 -1.59
C GLY A 65 6.40 8.44 -0.95
N GLU A 66 7.11 7.60 -0.19
CA GLU A 66 6.50 6.47 0.53
C GLU A 66 5.45 6.92 1.55
N VAL A 67 5.81 7.90 2.39
CA VAL A 67 4.89 8.46 3.40
C VAL A 67 3.68 9.08 2.72
N SER A 68 3.88 9.81 1.60
CA SER A 68 2.77 10.40 0.85
C SER A 68 1.83 9.32 0.30
N ALA A 69 2.36 8.28 -0.36
CA ALA A 69 1.55 7.20 -0.92
C ALA A 69 0.77 6.46 0.17
N LEU A 70 1.43 6.15 1.31
CA LEU A 70 0.79 5.48 2.44
C LEU A 70 -0.32 6.33 3.08
N ASN A 71 -0.12 7.65 3.21
CA ASN A 71 -1.14 8.55 3.75
C ASN A 71 -2.34 8.69 2.82
N THR A 72 -2.12 8.73 1.50
CA THR A 72 -3.22 8.70 0.51
C THR A 72 -4.06 7.44 0.71
N LEU A 73 -3.43 6.26 0.70
CA LEU A 73 -4.14 4.99 0.88
C LEU A 73 -4.86 4.92 2.23
N LEU A 74 -4.23 5.36 3.32
CA LEU A 74 -4.86 5.41 4.64
C LEU A 74 -6.09 6.32 4.67
N THR A 75 -6.05 7.45 3.96
CA THR A 75 -7.18 8.38 3.87
C THR A 75 -8.36 7.74 3.14
N SER A 76 -8.11 7.00 2.07
CA SER A 76 -9.14 6.31 1.29
C SER A 76 -9.74 5.09 2.02
N LEU A 77 -8.98 4.45 2.92
CA LEU A 77 -9.43 3.32 3.73
C LEU A 77 -10.29 3.71 4.94
N GLY A 78 -10.24 4.98 5.38
CA GLY A 78 -11.04 5.51 6.49
C GLY A 78 -10.31 5.58 7.83
#